data_AF-A0AAJ4XCA5-F1
#
_entry.id   AF-A0AAJ4XCA5-F1
#
_cell.length_a   1.000
_cell.length_b   1.000
_cell.length_c   1.000
_cell.angle_alpha   90.00
_cell.angle_beta   90.00
_cell.angle_gamma   90.00
#
_symmetry.space_group_name_H-M   'P 1'
#
loop_
_entity.id
_entity.type
_entity.pdbx_description
1 polymer ?
#
loop_
_entity_poly.entity_id
_entity_poly.type
_entity_poly.pdbx_seq_one_letter_code
_entity_poly.pdbx_strand_id
1 'polypeptide(L)'
;MGLFNFFKKKQSETSPEDALLNGHLPPIPEDIFVEKDINQDWTSPVSSFTGINTIYAYLQSDFESKGFNDALTSPDEKYKEDNLRLIKFDLEIIISKVKTYHDSFLKELEFHINSRKRSGLVDLVEELLSKKEDLENHMRKVSDIEESLKTDSGLFERAILAYKRGFTKGLASITQRTLLAKEF
;
A
#
# COMPACT_ATOMS: atom_id res chain seq x y z
N MET A 1 48.01 -12.00 -24.90
CA MET A 1 49.14 -11.13 -24.51
C MET A 1 49.46 -10.21 -25.69
N GLY A 2 49.46 -8.88 -25.48
CA GLY A 2 49.80 -7.83 -26.46
C GLY A 2 48.56 -7.14 -27.06
N LEU A 3 47.96 -6.08 -26.50
CA LEU A 3 48.39 -4.69 -26.22
C LEU A 3 48.44 -3.76 -27.46
N PHE A 4 47.39 -2.91 -27.54
CA PHE A 4 47.27 -1.57 -28.15
C PHE A 4 47.47 -1.35 -29.65
N ASN A 5 46.35 -1.02 -30.32
CA ASN A 5 46.32 -0.04 -31.41
C ASN A 5 45.33 1.08 -31.05
N PHE A 6 45.84 2.08 -30.34
CA PHE A 6 45.27 3.42 -30.26
C PHE A 6 45.39 4.07 -31.63
N PHE A 7 44.28 4.43 -32.28
CA PHE A 7 44.09 5.61 -33.15
C PHE A 7 42.74 5.48 -33.86
N LYS A 8 41.66 5.98 -33.24
CA LYS A 8 40.40 6.25 -33.95
C LYS A 8 39.95 7.67 -33.65
N LYS A 9 40.18 8.50 -34.67
CA LYS A 9 39.66 9.83 -35.01
C LYS A 9 38.53 10.36 -34.10
N LYS A 10 38.83 11.43 -33.38
CA LYS A 10 37.89 12.27 -32.63
C LYS A 10 36.94 12.95 -33.61
N GLN A 11 35.65 12.62 -33.55
CA GLN A 11 34.59 13.41 -34.18
C GLN A 11 34.40 14.67 -33.33
N SER A 12 34.42 15.83 -33.98
CA SER A 12 34.18 17.13 -33.39
C SER A 12 32.73 17.22 -32.92
N GLU A 13 32.52 17.24 -31.61
CA GLU A 13 31.25 17.63 -31.00
C GLU A 13 31.07 19.15 -31.21
N THR A 14 30.09 19.53 -32.02
CA THR A 14 29.57 20.89 -32.11
C THR A 14 28.75 21.19 -30.86
N SER A 15 29.03 22.32 -30.20
CA SER A 15 28.30 22.82 -29.03
C SER A 15 26.81 23.05 -29.37
N PRO A 16 25.87 22.80 -28.44
CA PRO A 16 24.43 23.06 -28.64
C PRO A 16 24.10 24.51 -29.02
N GLU A 17 24.98 25.45 -28.65
CA GLU A 17 24.81 26.87 -28.92
C GLU A 17 25.00 27.22 -30.41
N ASP A 18 25.85 26.49 -31.14
CA ASP A 18 26.09 26.72 -32.58
C ASP A 18 24.94 26.20 -33.48
N ALA A 19 24.15 25.25 -32.98
CA ALA A 19 23.00 24.67 -33.70
C ALA A 19 21.74 25.56 -33.66
N LEU A 20 21.57 26.35 -32.59
CA LEU A 20 20.47 27.32 -32.44
C LEU A 20 20.60 28.52 -33.40
N LEU A 21 21.82 28.95 -33.69
CA LEU A 21 22.10 30.09 -34.58
C LEU A 21 21.90 29.76 -36.07
N ASN A 22 22.08 28.50 -36.48
CA ASN A 22 22.05 28.08 -37.88
C ASN A 22 20.74 27.40 -38.31
N GLY A 23 19.70 27.42 -37.45
CA GLY A 23 18.35 26.96 -37.80
C GLY A 23 18.23 25.46 -38.12
N HIS A 24 19.24 24.66 -37.78
CA HIS A 24 19.25 23.22 -38.03
C HIS A 24 19.13 22.49 -36.70
N LEU A 25 17.91 22.47 -36.15
CA LEU A 25 17.60 21.56 -35.05
C LEU A 25 17.53 20.14 -35.60
N PRO A 26 18.22 19.16 -34.98
CA PRO A 26 18.05 17.78 -35.38
C PRO A 26 16.59 17.33 -35.16
N PRO A 27 16.02 16.53 -36.07
CA PRO A 27 14.65 16.05 -35.93
C PRO A 27 14.52 15.23 -34.64
N ILE A 28 13.53 15.58 -33.83
CA ILE A 28 13.20 14.87 -32.60
C ILE A 28 12.70 13.47 -33.01
N PRO A 29 13.32 12.36 -32.55
CA PRO A 29 12.89 11.02 -32.89
C PRO A 29 11.44 10.77 -32.45
N GLU A 30 10.62 10.22 -33.35
CA GLU A 30 9.19 9.92 -33.07
C GLU A 30 9.00 8.93 -31.90
N ASP A 31 10.02 8.13 -31.59
CA ASP A 31 10.03 7.20 -30.45
C ASP A 31 9.88 7.88 -29.08
N ILE A 32 10.09 9.20 -28.99
CA ILE A 32 9.88 10.00 -27.77
C ILE A 32 8.38 10.27 -27.54
N PHE A 33 7.55 10.24 -28.60
CA PHE A 33 6.12 10.55 -28.55
C PHE A 33 5.23 9.31 -28.40
N VAL A 34 5.82 8.12 -28.26
CA VAL A 34 5.07 6.91 -27.96
C VAL A 34 4.65 6.95 -26.49
N GLU A 35 3.36 7.20 -26.23
CA GLU A 35 2.74 6.87 -24.94
C GLU A 35 2.89 5.37 -24.73
N LYS A 36 3.93 4.98 -23.98
CA LYS A 36 4.11 3.61 -23.57
C LYS A 36 2.99 3.30 -22.58
N ASP A 37 2.02 2.50 -23.01
CA ASP A 37 1.06 1.86 -22.12
C ASP A 37 1.81 1.30 -20.92
N ILE A 38 1.42 1.77 -19.73
CA ILE A 38 2.02 1.45 -18.44
C ILE A 38 1.72 -0.01 -18.13
N ASN A 39 2.39 -0.92 -18.83
CA ASN A 39 2.44 -2.32 -18.47
C ASN A 39 3.18 -2.38 -17.13
N GLN A 40 2.39 -2.71 -16.10
CA GLN A 40 2.80 -2.84 -14.72
C GLN A 40 4.03 -3.73 -14.60
N ASP A 41 5.18 -3.10 -14.38
CA ASP A 41 6.43 -3.75 -14.05
C ASP A 41 6.38 -4.17 -12.57
N TRP A 42 6.45 -5.47 -12.32
CA TRP A 42 6.32 -6.11 -11.00
C TRP A 42 7.58 -5.97 -10.12
N THR A 43 8.26 -4.84 -10.16
CA THR A 43 9.45 -4.55 -9.32
C THR A 43 9.47 -3.12 -8.78
N SER A 44 8.32 -2.60 -8.34
CA SER A 44 8.27 -1.32 -7.62
C SER A 44 8.74 -1.48 -6.17
N PRO A 45 9.78 -0.75 -5.74
CA PRO A 45 10.19 -0.71 -4.34
C PRO A 45 9.17 0.13 -3.54
N VAL A 46 8.54 -0.48 -2.53
CA VAL A 46 7.73 0.21 -1.49
C VAL A 46 6.51 1.01 -2.01
N SER A 47 5.93 0.69 -3.17
CA SER A 47 4.79 1.45 -3.73
C SER A 47 3.39 0.91 -3.39
N SER A 48 3.27 -0.15 -2.59
CA SER A 48 1.98 -0.84 -2.33
C SER A 48 1.40 -0.62 -0.93
N PHE A 49 1.95 0.31 -0.15
CA PHE A 49 1.37 0.70 1.14
C PHE A 49 0.58 1.99 1.02
N THR A 50 -0.69 1.90 0.62
CA THR A 50 -1.57 3.03 0.34
C THR A 50 -2.22 3.59 1.61
N GLY A 51 -1.43 3.91 2.64
CA GLY A 51 -1.89 4.54 3.88
C GLY A 51 -3.13 3.85 4.49
N ILE A 52 -4.17 4.64 4.81
CA ILE A 52 -5.42 4.16 5.41
C ILE A 52 -6.14 3.07 4.59
N ASN A 53 -5.98 3.02 3.27
CA ASN A 53 -6.63 2.00 2.44
C ASN A 53 -6.14 0.59 2.76
N THR A 54 -4.91 0.45 3.25
CA THR A 54 -4.37 -0.84 3.69
C THR A 54 -5.16 -1.41 4.88
N ILE A 55 -5.62 -0.54 5.79
CA ILE A 55 -6.46 -0.94 6.93
C ILE A 55 -7.82 -1.43 6.43
N TYR A 56 -8.45 -0.67 5.53
CA TYR A 56 -9.75 -1.07 4.96
C TYR A 56 -9.67 -2.37 4.16
N ALA A 57 -8.63 -2.54 3.34
CA ALA A 57 -8.40 -3.76 2.57
C ALA A 57 -8.26 -4.97 3.49
N TYR A 58 -7.49 -4.84 4.59
CA TYR A 58 -7.38 -5.90 5.58
C TYR A 58 -8.73 -6.24 6.23
N LEU A 59 -9.49 -5.25 6.68
CA LEU A 59 -10.80 -5.44 7.30
C LEU A 59 -11.86 -6.01 6.35
N GLN A 60 -11.68 -5.84 5.04
CA GLN A 60 -12.54 -6.39 4.00
C GLN A 60 -12.13 -7.81 3.56
N SER A 61 -11.03 -8.35 4.10
CA SER A 61 -10.57 -9.71 3.80
C SER A 61 -11.63 -10.76 4.16
N ASP A 62 -11.57 -11.89 3.47
CA ASP A 62 -12.51 -13.00 3.68
C ASP A 62 -12.15 -13.83 4.93
N PHE A 63 -12.46 -13.25 6.10
CA PHE A 63 -12.29 -13.92 7.39
C PHE A 63 -13.26 -15.09 7.59
N GLU A 64 -14.37 -15.12 6.84
CA GLU A 64 -15.34 -16.21 6.95
C GLU A 64 -14.77 -17.50 6.35
N SER A 65 -14.23 -17.45 5.14
CA SER A 65 -13.56 -18.61 4.55
C SER A 65 -12.36 -19.05 5.40
N LYS A 66 -11.59 -18.11 5.96
CA LYS A 66 -10.52 -18.42 6.91
C LYS A 66 -11.05 -19.21 8.10
N GLY A 67 -12.08 -18.70 8.78
CA GLY A 67 -12.67 -19.37 9.94
C GLY A 67 -13.24 -20.75 9.61
N PHE A 68 -13.86 -20.90 8.44
CA PHE A 68 -14.36 -22.18 7.97
C PHE A 68 -13.24 -23.22 7.81
N ASN A 69 -12.17 -22.87 7.13
CA ASN A 69 -11.02 -23.75 6.91
C ASN A 69 -10.28 -24.08 8.21
N ASP A 70 -10.15 -23.09 9.10
CA ASP A 70 -9.53 -23.25 10.41
C ASP A 70 -10.31 -24.28 11.26
N ALA A 71 -11.65 -24.23 11.26
CA ALA A 71 -12.48 -25.23 11.92
C ALA A 71 -12.33 -26.65 11.34
N LEU A 72 -12.19 -26.78 10.01
CA LEU A 72 -11.93 -28.08 9.37
C LEU A 72 -10.56 -28.67 9.73
N THR A 73 -9.60 -27.81 10.07
CA THR A 73 -8.23 -28.21 10.42
C THR A 73 -8.12 -28.52 11.91
N SER A 74 -8.61 -27.63 12.78
CA SER A 74 -8.62 -27.78 14.23
C SER A 74 -9.92 -27.24 14.82
N PRO A 75 -10.90 -28.12 15.16
CA PRO A 75 -12.24 -27.70 15.61
C PRO A 75 -12.30 -27.28 17.08
N ASP A 76 -11.18 -26.98 17.73
CA ASP A 76 -11.13 -26.65 19.14
C ASP A 76 -11.33 -25.14 19.43
N GLU A 77 -11.96 -24.87 20.57
CA GLU A 77 -12.31 -23.50 20.98
C GLU A 77 -11.08 -22.63 21.24
N LYS A 78 -9.99 -23.23 21.74
CA LYS A 78 -8.74 -22.52 22.02
C LYS A 78 -8.09 -22.02 20.74
N TYR A 79 -8.02 -22.86 19.71
CA TYR A 79 -7.50 -22.52 18.39
C TYR A 79 -8.30 -21.37 17.76
N LYS A 80 -9.64 -21.39 17.90
CA LYS A 80 -10.50 -20.29 17.46
C LYS A 80 -10.15 -18.97 18.15
N GLU A 81 -9.99 -19.00 19.47
CA GLU A 81 -9.67 -17.81 20.28
C GLU A 81 -8.26 -17.27 19.97
N ASP A 82 -7.26 -18.15 19.85
CA ASP A 82 -5.90 -17.77 19.48
C ASP A 82 -5.87 -17.10 18.09
N ASN A 83 -6.60 -17.63 17.12
CA ASN A 83 -6.72 -17.02 15.79
C ASN A 83 -7.44 -15.66 15.79
N LEU A 84 -8.45 -15.48 16.63
CA LEU A 84 -9.11 -14.17 16.79
C LEU A 84 -8.12 -13.12 17.31
N ARG A 85 -7.24 -13.51 18.25
CA ARG A 85 -6.17 -12.63 18.76
C ARG A 85 -5.15 -12.31 17.69
N LEU A 86 -4.75 -13.30 16.87
CA LEU A 86 -3.85 -13.06 15.75
C LEU A 86 -4.43 -12.05 14.75
N ILE A 87 -5.72 -12.19 14.40
CA ILE A 87 -6.42 -11.25 13.51
C ILE A 87 -6.38 -9.82 14.09
N LYS A 88 -6.50 -9.68 15.43
CA LYS A 88 -6.38 -8.40 16.13
C LYS A 88 -4.95 -7.84 16.05
N PHE A 89 -3.94 -8.64 16.38
CA PHE A 89 -2.54 -8.21 16.36
C PHE A 89 -2.07 -7.82 14.96
N ASP A 90 -2.49 -8.55 13.93
CA ASP A 90 -2.19 -8.21 12.54
C ASP A 90 -2.77 -6.82 12.16
N LEU A 91 -3.98 -6.51 12.61
CA LEU A 91 -4.57 -5.18 12.43
C LEU A 91 -3.79 -4.10 13.18
N GLU A 92 -3.39 -4.35 14.44
CA GLU A 92 -2.57 -3.41 15.22
C GLU A 92 -1.23 -3.10 14.53
N ILE A 93 -0.59 -4.12 13.95
CA ILE A 93 0.64 -3.97 13.16
C ILE A 93 0.40 -3.09 11.93
N ILE A 94 -0.70 -3.32 11.21
CA ILE A 94 -1.05 -2.51 10.02
C ILE A 94 -1.31 -1.06 10.42
N ILE A 95 -2.09 -0.81 11.48
CA ILE A 95 -2.36 0.54 11.99
C ILE A 95 -1.05 1.24 12.37
N SER A 96 -0.15 0.55 13.09
CA SER A 96 1.15 1.09 13.47
C SER A 96 1.97 1.52 12.25
N LYS A 97 2.04 0.67 11.22
CA LYS A 97 2.69 1.01 9.94
C LYS A 97 2.06 2.24 9.27
N VAL A 98 0.73 2.34 9.26
CA VAL A 98 0.01 3.49 8.67
C VAL A 98 0.33 4.78 9.41
N LYS A 99 0.34 4.76 10.75
CA LYS A 99 0.70 5.93 11.56
C LYS A 99 2.13 6.38 11.29
N THR A 100 3.09 5.45 11.31
CA THR A 100 4.50 5.77 10.99
C THR A 100 4.65 6.38 9.59
N TYR A 101 3.96 5.83 8.60
CA TYR A 101 3.97 6.36 7.24
C TYR A 101 3.42 7.79 7.17
N HIS A 102 2.26 8.05 7.79
CA HIS A 102 1.65 9.38 7.79
C HIS A 102 2.47 10.40 8.58
N ASP A 103 3.06 10.02 9.71
CA ASP A 103 3.94 10.90 10.49
C ASP A 103 5.19 11.32 9.70
N SER A 104 5.80 10.38 8.97
CA SER A 104 6.93 10.67 8.09
C SER A 104 6.52 11.60 6.95
N PHE A 105 5.39 11.33 6.31
CA PHE A 105 4.89 12.15 5.20
C PHE A 105 4.50 13.57 5.65
N LEU A 106 3.93 13.72 6.85
CA LEU A 106 3.60 15.03 7.41
C LEU A 106 4.86 15.89 7.60
N LYS A 107 5.95 15.32 8.13
CA LYS A 107 7.23 16.03 8.30
C LYS A 107 7.82 16.50 6.97
N GLU A 108 7.76 15.66 5.94
CA GLU A 108 8.21 16.00 4.59
C GLU A 108 7.37 17.14 4.01
N LEU A 109 6.05 17.06 4.16
CA LEU A 109 5.13 18.08 3.69
C LEU A 109 5.37 19.43 4.37
N GLU A 110 5.55 19.44 5.69
CA GLU A 110 5.89 20.64 6.45
C GLU A 110 7.23 21.25 6.04
N PHE A 111 8.23 20.42 5.75
CA PHE A 111 9.50 20.88 5.21
C PHE A 111 9.30 21.61 3.86
N HIS A 112 8.52 21.02 2.95
CA HIS A 112 8.22 21.63 1.66
C HIS A 112 7.41 22.92 1.79
N ILE A 113 6.36 22.95 2.60
CA ILE A 113 5.57 24.15 2.89
C ILE A 113 6.51 25.29 3.34
N ASN A 114 7.36 25.03 4.31
CA ASN A 114 8.29 26.02 4.84
C ASN A 114 9.32 26.49 3.81
N SER A 115 9.86 25.56 3.01
CA SER A 115 10.80 25.88 1.93
C SER A 115 10.16 26.78 0.87
N ARG A 116 8.95 26.46 0.41
CA ARG A 116 8.26 27.18 -0.68
C ARG A 116 7.76 28.54 -0.22
N LYS A 117 7.32 28.63 1.04
CA LYS A 117 6.96 29.90 1.69
C LYS A 117 8.13 30.88 1.71
N ARG A 118 9.35 30.42 2.05
CA ARG A 118 10.56 31.26 2.01
C ARG A 118 10.92 31.72 0.60
N SER A 119 10.57 30.95 -0.42
CA SER A 119 10.79 31.29 -1.83
C SER A 119 9.69 32.16 -2.43
N GLY A 120 8.64 32.51 -1.67
CA GLY A 120 7.52 33.33 -2.15
C GLY A 120 6.56 32.60 -3.11
N LEU A 121 6.59 31.27 -3.16
CA LEU A 121 5.74 30.46 -4.05
C LEU A 121 4.35 30.24 -3.42
N VAL A 122 3.52 31.29 -3.40
CA VAL A 122 2.24 31.32 -2.66
C VAL A 122 1.29 30.22 -3.10
N ASP A 123 1.02 30.08 -4.41
CA ASP A 123 0.07 29.10 -4.94
C ASP A 123 0.46 27.66 -4.55
N LEU A 124 1.75 27.34 -4.63
CA LEU A 124 2.26 26.02 -4.25
C LEU A 124 2.18 25.79 -2.74
N VAL A 125 2.34 26.84 -1.93
CA VAL A 125 2.15 26.74 -0.47
C VAL A 125 0.69 26.43 -0.15
N GLU A 126 -0.26 27.09 -0.81
CA GLU A 126 -1.70 26.81 -0.64
C GLU A 126 -2.05 25.37 -1.02
N GLU A 127 -1.54 24.89 -2.16
CA GLU A 127 -1.72 23.49 -2.58
C GLU A 127 -1.18 22.50 -1.52
N LEU A 128 0.03 22.74 -1.00
CA LEU A 128 0.63 21.87 0.02
C LEU A 128 -0.11 21.93 1.36
N LEU A 129 -0.67 23.09 1.73
CA LEU A 129 -1.52 23.22 2.92
C LEU A 129 -2.81 22.43 2.79
N SER A 130 -3.46 22.46 1.62
CA SER A 130 -4.64 21.62 1.35
C SER A 130 -4.31 20.13 1.45
N LYS A 131 -3.19 19.68 0.87
CA LYS A 131 -2.72 18.29 1.03
C LYS A 131 -2.42 17.93 2.49
N LYS A 132 -1.96 18.89 3.29
CA LYS A 132 -1.67 18.68 4.72
C LYS A 132 -2.97 18.45 5.49
N GLU A 133 -4.00 19.25 5.21
CA GLU A 133 -5.32 19.09 5.81
C GLU A 133 -5.91 17.69 5.49
N ASP A 134 -5.80 17.24 4.24
CA ASP A 134 -6.24 15.89 3.86
C ASP A 134 -5.48 14.78 4.59
N LEU A 135 -4.16 14.94 4.75
CA LEU A 135 -3.33 13.99 5.50
C LEU A 135 -3.74 13.96 6.99
N GLU A 136 -3.95 15.12 7.61
CA GLU A 136 -4.41 15.22 9.00
C GLU A 136 -5.81 14.61 9.17
N ASN A 137 -6.69 14.76 8.19
CA ASN A 137 -7.98 14.06 8.14
C ASN A 137 -7.81 12.54 8.13
N HIS A 138 -6.87 12.01 7.34
CA HIS A 138 -6.57 10.58 7.33
C HIS A 138 -5.99 10.10 8.67
N MET A 139 -5.07 10.86 9.27
CA MET A 139 -4.48 10.53 10.58
C MET A 139 -5.54 10.49 11.69
N ARG A 140 -6.52 11.39 11.67
CA ARG A 140 -7.68 11.36 12.58
C ARG A 140 -8.48 10.07 12.42
N LYS A 141 -8.87 9.72 11.19
CA LYS A 141 -9.61 8.47 10.91
C LYS A 141 -8.85 7.22 11.37
N VAL A 142 -7.54 7.17 11.16
CA VAL A 142 -6.69 6.06 11.64
C VAL A 142 -6.71 5.96 13.16
N SER A 143 -6.71 7.10 13.85
CA SER A 143 -6.80 7.16 15.32
C SER A 143 -8.16 6.69 15.82
N ASP A 144 -9.25 7.08 15.16
CA ASP A 144 -10.61 6.61 15.47
C ASP A 144 -10.73 5.08 15.33
N ILE A 145 -10.10 4.51 14.30
CA ILE A 145 -10.06 3.05 14.08
C ILE A 145 -9.27 2.36 15.20
N GLU A 146 -8.12 2.91 15.59
CA GLU A 146 -7.30 2.39 16.70
C GLU A 146 -8.06 2.42 18.04
N GLU A 147 -8.84 3.47 18.30
CA GLU A 147 -9.68 3.56 19.50
C GLU A 147 -10.82 2.53 19.47
N SER A 148 -11.47 2.37 18.32
CA SER A 148 -12.51 1.35 18.13
C SER A 148 -11.96 -0.08 18.35
N LEU A 149 -10.71 -0.32 17.97
CA LEU A 149 -10.04 -1.60 18.18
C LEU A 149 -9.78 -1.92 19.66
N LYS A 150 -9.55 -0.92 20.50
CA LYS A 150 -9.36 -1.10 21.96
C LYS A 150 -10.65 -1.53 22.65
N THR A 151 -11.79 -1.12 22.12
CA THR A 151 -13.13 -1.47 22.63
C THR A 151 -13.74 -2.69 21.94
N ASP A 152 -12.99 -3.35 21.06
CA ASP A 152 -13.45 -4.48 20.24
C ASP A 152 -14.75 -4.17 19.46
N SER A 153 -14.89 -2.93 19.00
CA SER A 153 -16.11 -2.42 18.37
C SER A 153 -15.85 -1.86 16.96
N GLY A 154 -16.94 -1.45 16.29
CA GLY A 154 -16.86 -0.76 15.01
C GLY A 154 -16.45 -1.67 13.85
N LEU A 155 -15.54 -1.19 13.00
CA LEU A 155 -15.19 -1.92 11.76
C LEU A 155 -14.51 -3.26 12.02
N PHE A 156 -13.80 -3.41 13.14
CA PHE A 156 -13.14 -4.65 13.52
C PHE A 156 -14.15 -5.75 13.91
N GLU A 157 -15.29 -5.37 14.47
CA GLU A 157 -16.35 -6.30 14.86
C GLU A 157 -16.83 -7.14 13.67
N ARG A 158 -16.88 -6.54 12.46
CA ARG A 158 -17.20 -7.26 11.22
C ARG A 158 -16.25 -8.44 10.98
N ALA A 159 -14.94 -8.23 11.13
CA ALA A 159 -13.93 -9.26 10.90
C ALA A 159 -14.08 -10.41 11.92
N ILE A 160 -14.29 -10.06 13.20
CA ILE A 160 -14.54 -11.03 14.27
C ILE A 160 -15.80 -11.86 13.97
N LEU A 161 -16.91 -11.21 13.62
CA LEU A 161 -18.17 -11.87 13.34
C LEU A 161 -18.08 -12.79 12.12
N ALA A 162 -17.43 -12.32 11.05
CA ALA A 162 -17.19 -13.12 9.85
C ALA A 162 -16.38 -14.38 10.17
N TYR A 163 -15.27 -14.24 10.92
CA TYR A 163 -14.45 -15.36 11.35
C TYR A 163 -15.23 -16.37 12.20
N LYS A 164 -15.93 -15.90 13.24
CA LYS A 164 -16.75 -16.74 14.12
C LYS A 164 -17.83 -17.48 13.34
N ARG A 165 -18.51 -16.78 12.41
CA ARG A 165 -19.52 -17.38 11.53
C ARG A 165 -18.94 -18.50 10.68
N GLY A 166 -17.80 -18.24 10.04
CA GLY A 166 -17.07 -19.23 9.25
C GLY A 166 -16.72 -20.47 10.05
N PHE A 167 -16.15 -20.26 11.24
CA PHE A 167 -15.77 -21.35 12.14
C PHE A 167 -16.97 -22.23 12.52
N THR A 168 -18.08 -21.62 12.92
CA THR A 168 -19.32 -22.34 13.24
C THR A 168 -19.85 -23.14 12.04
N LYS A 169 -19.79 -22.58 10.83
CA LYS A 169 -20.15 -23.32 9.60
C LYS A 169 -19.23 -24.52 9.37
N GLY A 170 -17.94 -24.39 9.64
CA GLY A 170 -16.97 -25.48 9.53
C GLY A 170 -17.31 -26.62 10.51
N LEU A 171 -17.61 -26.29 11.77
CA LEU A 171 -18.06 -27.27 12.76
C LEU A 171 -19.34 -28.00 12.32
N ALA A 172 -20.34 -27.25 11.84
CA ALA A 172 -21.59 -27.83 11.36
C ALA A 172 -21.34 -28.81 10.19
N SER A 173 -20.44 -28.46 9.27
CA SER A 173 -20.02 -29.34 8.16
C SER A 173 -19.36 -30.63 8.64
N ILE A 174 -18.48 -30.56 9.66
CA ILE A 174 -17.87 -31.76 10.27
C ILE A 174 -18.95 -32.66 10.87
N THR A 175 -19.87 -32.08 11.65
CA THR A 175 -20.97 -32.82 12.26
C THR A 175 -21.86 -33.48 11.20
N GLN A 176 -22.25 -32.73 10.17
CA GLN A 176 -23.08 -33.27 9.08
C GLN A 176 -22.39 -34.45 8.37
N ARG A 177 -21.10 -34.32 8.04
CA ARG A 177 -20.32 -35.42 7.44
C ARG A 177 -20.24 -36.64 8.36
N THR A 178 -20.04 -36.42 9.66
CA THR A 178 -19.94 -37.50 10.64
C THR A 178 -21.27 -38.24 10.82
N LEU A 179 -22.39 -37.50 10.83
CA LEU A 179 -23.72 -38.07 10.95
C LEU A 179 -24.15 -38.81 9.68
N LEU A 180 -23.88 -38.24 8.50
CA LEU A 180 -24.17 -38.88 7.21
C LEU A 180 -23.26 -40.09 6.92
N ALA A 181 -22.04 -40.11 7.46
CA ALA A 181 -21.17 -41.29 7.37
C ALA A 181 -21.60 -42.43 8.30
N LYS A 182 -22.39 -42.14 9.33
CA LYS A 182 -23.07 -43.12 10.19
C LYS A 182 -24.47 -43.42 9.63
N GLU A 183 -24.54 -43.94 8.42
CA GLU A 183 -25.76 -44.66 8.01
C GLU A 183 -25.86 -45.95 8.85
N PHE A 184 -27.00 -46.15 9.51
CA PHE A 184 -27.36 -47.36 10.24
C PHE A 184 -27.81 -48.46 9.28
#